data_AF-A0A3A9VS12-F1
#
_entry.id   AF-A0A3A9VS12-F1
#
_cell.length_a   1.000
_cell.length_b   1.000
_cell.length_c   1.000
_cell.angle_alpha   90.00
_cell.angle_beta   90.00
_cell.angle_gamma   90.00
#
_symmetry.space_group_name_H-M   'P 1'
#
loop_
_entity.id
_entity.type
_entity.pdbx_description
1 polymer ?
#
loop_
_entity_poly.entity_id
_entity_poly.type
_entity_poly.pdbx_seq_one_letter_code
_entity_poly.pdbx_strand_id
1 'polypeptide(L)'
;MTTHSVAAPDADAGARVHAVRHRYARRGDRATVRGRAYAAYLVALFGLIYLVPVFYAASTSPALVSVGSSADATPVACALAAAACWGAQLAGRFWGPLVIQPFLLYVFMSTDLSPASYLGAIARRRLVYAGAATLVTACAAAYLTTDLFDRLGTALPGLAAAVGLGAFAAVAWLWGQVRAVPDNLALASGAGAMALVVAAPSRLAPGGGGGLWLLALVLAAGAAALGRAALRSIRTVDLARLARESARASQARAYAWTGTLHHALDLYRPEPRGLTSALIRSGGLLRGYLAQGATRALRTLGRAIAAVASLLIGGAVLALGAAGPEGGPALFAWMAGAVGVYLGSGWVSETWRGLRDELTLPPLFGERWGGTLARTLTWPVVAVTAGACLGGGLALLAPWPWRGAPVADAAPLVAGSVVLALGARFLREMKLHLPLELLLPIVTPLGDLSGLRIVAWQFDGVVAVVIGVATMNAVPSALGAAALGIGVAACCVWMGLRRTGWAHRGLLSRLGRGENGRATRGSSR
;
A
#
# COMPACT_ATOMS: atom_id res chain seq x y z
N MET A 1 -41.32 -63.22 12.89
CA MET A 1 -40.85 -62.08 12.07
C MET A 1 -39.49 -61.66 12.61
N THR A 2 -38.44 -62.34 12.16
CA THR A 2 -37.05 -62.22 12.64
C THR A 2 -36.30 -61.25 11.73
N THR A 3 -35.99 -60.06 12.23
CA THR A 3 -35.13 -59.10 11.54
C THR A 3 -33.70 -59.59 11.58
N HIS A 4 -33.25 -60.24 10.51
CA HIS A 4 -31.82 -60.45 10.25
C HIS A 4 -31.17 -59.09 10.01
N SER A 5 -30.65 -58.52 11.09
CA SER A 5 -29.64 -57.46 11.07
C SER A 5 -28.40 -58.03 10.38
N VAL A 6 -28.32 -57.84 9.06
CA VAL A 6 -27.10 -58.04 8.29
C VAL A 6 -26.11 -56.99 8.81
N ALA A 7 -25.25 -57.41 9.73
CA ALA A 7 -24.09 -56.65 10.16
C ALA A 7 -23.20 -56.47 8.93
N ALA A 8 -23.36 -55.35 8.24
CA ALA A 8 -22.43 -54.94 7.21
C ALA A 8 -21.05 -54.87 7.88
N PRO A 9 -20.03 -55.56 7.34
CA PRO A 9 -18.70 -55.56 7.92
C PRO A 9 -18.26 -54.11 8.07
N ASP A 10 -17.86 -53.75 9.28
CA ASP A 10 -17.46 -52.41 9.65
C ASP A 10 -16.32 -51.99 8.72
N ALA A 11 -16.65 -51.25 7.67
CA ALA A 11 -15.69 -50.91 6.63
C ALA A 11 -14.51 -50.22 7.31
N ASP A 12 -13.32 -50.81 7.21
CA ASP A 12 -12.11 -50.31 7.84
C ASP A 12 -12.04 -48.79 7.67
N ALA A 13 -11.85 -48.05 8.77
CA ALA A 13 -11.88 -46.59 8.76
C ALA A 13 -10.90 -46.04 7.70
N GLY A 14 -9.80 -46.77 7.44
CA GLY A 14 -8.88 -46.51 6.33
C GLY A 14 -9.54 -46.57 4.95
N ALA A 15 -10.35 -47.59 4.67
CA ALA A 15 -11.08 -47.75 3.41
C ALA A 15 -12.13 -46.64 3.21
N ARG A 16 -12.83 -46.23 4.29
CA ARG A 16 -13.78 -45.10 4.26
C ARG A 16 -13.06 -43.78 3.95
N VAL A 17 -11.93 -43.50 4.61
CA VAL A 17 -11.12 -42.29 4.35
C VAL A 17 -10.53 -42.31 2.94
N HIS A 18 -10.07 -43.47 2.46
CA HIS A 18 -9.53 -43.61 1.11
C HIS A 18 -10.61 -43.42 0.04
N ALA A 19 -11.82 -43.97 0.26
CA ALA A 19 -12.97 -43.78 -0.63
C ALA A 19 -13.41 -42.32 -0.67
N VAL A 20 -13.49 -41.64 0.48
CA VAL A 20 -13.81 -40.20 0.54
C VAL A 20 -12.72 -39.37 -0.14
N ARG A 21 -11.43 -39.63 0.13
CA ARG A 21 -10.31 -38.95 -0.56
C ARG A 21 -10.36 -39.16 -2.07
N HIS A 22 -10.62 -40.37 -2.53
CA HIS A 22 -10.73 -40.69 -3.95
C HIS A 22 -11.94 -40.01 -4.59
N ARG A 23 -13.10 -39.96 -3.91
CA ARG A 23 -14.30 -39.26 -4.38
C ARG A 23 -14.10 -37.76 -4.40
N TYR A 24 -13.44 -37.19 -3.38
CA TYR A 24 -13.11 -35.76 -3.30
C TYR A 24 -12.05 -35.36 -4.33
N ALA A 25 -11.06 -36.22 -4.57
CA ALA A 25 -10.06 -36.06 -5.63
C ALA A 25 -10.69 -36.07 -7.04
N ARG A 26 -11.86 -36.71 -7.19
CA ARG A 26 -12.67 -36.66 -8.43
C ARG A 26 -13.67 -35.51 -8.47
N ARG A 27 -14.06 -34.92 -7.33
CA ARG A 27 -15.11 -33.87 -7.25
C ARG A 27 -14.61 -32.44 -7.36
N GLY A 28 -13.35 -32.15 -7.03
CA GLY A 28 -12.85 -30.77 -6.95
C GLY A 28 -12.00 -30.37 -8.14
N ASP A 29 -12.45 -29.38 -8.92
CA ASP A 29 -11.69 -28.34 -9.64
C ASP A 29 -10.28 -28.68 -10.16
N ARG A 30 -10.01 -29.92 -10.57
CA ARG A 30 -8.79 -30.21 -11.31
C ARG A 30 -8.97 -29.52 -12.63
N ALA A 31 -8.10 -28.54 -12.90
CA ALA A 31 -8.01 -27.88 -14.19
C ALA A 31 -8.13 -28.97 -15.26
N THR A 32 -9.27 -28.94 -15.97
CA THR A 32 -9.57 -29.89 -17.03
C THR A 32 -8.45 -29.79 -18.05
N VAL A 33 -8.23 -30.81 -18.89
CA VAL A 33 -7.21 -30.73 -19.95
C VAL A 33 -7.42 -29.43 -20.77
N ARG A 34 -8.69 -29.08 -21.04
CA ARG A 34 -9.09 -27.81 -21.64
C ARG A 34 -8.67 -26.59 -20.81
N GLY A 35 -8.89 -26.60 -19.49
CA GLY A 35 -8.47 -25.52 -18.61
C GLY A 35 -6.95 -25.34 -18.56
N ARG A 36 -6.17 -26.44 -18.58
CA ARG A 36 -4.70 -26.37 -18.64
C ARG A 36 -4.21 -25.89 -19.99
N ALA A 37 -4.81 -26.37 -21.08
CA ALA A 37 -4.49 -25.92 -22.43
C ALA A 37 -4.82 -24.43 -22.59
N TYR A 38 -5.96 -23.98 -22.07
CA TYR A 38 -6.32 -22.56 -22.07
C TYR A 38 -5.38 -21.71 -21.21
N ALA A 39 -4.98 -22.20 -20.02
CA ALA A 39 -3.99 -21.50 -19.19
C ALA A 39 -2.62 -21.44 -19.87
N ALA A 40 -2.17 -22.52 -20.50
CA ALA A 40 -0.92 -22.55 -21.27
C ALA A 40 -0.98 -21.59 -22.47
N TYR A 41 -2.10 -21.56 -23.18
CA TYR A 41 -2.36 -20.59 -24.25
C TYR A 41 -2.28 -19.15 -23.74
N LEU A 42 -2.95 -18.82 -22.64
CA LEU A 42 -2.88 -17.48 -22.05
C LEU A 42 -1.47 -17.11 -21.58
N VAL A 43 -0.73 -18.04 -20.98
CA VAL A 43 0.67 -17.83 -20.56
C VAL A 43 1.56 -17.59 -21.78
N ALA A 44 1.40 -18.36 -22.86
CA ALA A 44 2.13 -18.16 -24.11
C ALA A 44 1.80 -16.81 -24.76
N LEU A 45 0.51 -16.45 -24.80
CA LEU A 45 0.06 -15.17 -25.34
C LEU A 45 0.61 -13.99 -24.53
N PHE A 46 0.53 -14.05 -23.20
CA PHE A 46 1.12 -13.05 -22.30
C PHE A 46 2.64 -12.96 -22.46
N GLY A 47 3.31 -14.12 -22.59
CA GLY A 47 4.73 -14.20 -22.85
C GLY A 47 5.12 -13.48 -24.15
N LEU A 48 4.46 -13.83 -25.25
CA LEU A 48 4.79 -13.32 -26.58
C LEU A 48 4.41 -11.85 -26.76
N ILE A 49 3.23 -11.43 -26.30
CA ILE A 49 2.70 -10.07 -26.56
C ILE A 49 3.20 -9.06 -25.53
N TYR A 50 3.44 -9.45 -24.28
CA TYR A 50 3.82 -8.51 -23.22
C TYR A 50 5.24 -8.73 -22.73
N LEU A 51 5.59 -9.94 -22.29
CA LEU A 51 6.92 -10.16 -21.71
C LEU A 51 8.04 -9.95 -22.73
N VAL A 52 7.95 -10.54 -23.93
CA VAL A 52 9.00 -10.41 -24.95
C VAL A 52 9.26 -8.94 -25.33
N PRO A 53 8.25 -8.10 -25.66
CA PRO A 53 8.51 -6.69 -25.93
C PRO A 53 9.06 -5.92 -24.73
N VAL A 54 8.60 -6.22 -23.51
CA VAL A 54 9.13 -5.59 -22.30
C VAL A 54 10.59 -5.96 -22.05
N PHE A 55 10.95 -7.24 -22.20
CA PHE A 55 12.33 -7.72 -22.10
C PHE A 55 13.21 -7.12 -23.20
N TYR A 56 12.72 -7.09 -24.44
CA TYR A 56 13.41 -6.48 -25.55
C TYR A 56 13.66 -4.99 -25.28
N ALA A 57 12.62 -4.23 -24.94
CA ALA A 57 12.73 -2.81 -24.63
C ALA A 57 13.68 -2.56 -23.46
N ALA A 58 13.63 -3.37 -22.40
CA ALA A 58 14.55 -3.28 -21.28
C ALA A 58 16.01 -3.57 -21.69
N SER A 59 16.23 -4.59 -22.51
CA SER A 59 17.57 -4.96 -22.98
C SER A 59 18.22 -3.95 -23.92
N THR A 60 17.41 -3.16 -24.63
CA THR A 60 17.89 -2.11 -25.55
C THR A 60 17.92 -0.72 -24.92
N SER A 61 17.33 -0.56 -23.73
CA SER A 61 17.29 0.72 -23.03
C SER A 61 18.44 0.82 -22.03
N PRO A 62 19.01 2.02 -21.81
CA PRO A 62 19.96 2.21 -20.73
C PRO A 62 19.29 1.92 -19.38
N ALA A 63 20.04 1.30 -18.46
CA ALA A 63 19.56 1.02 -17.12
C ALA A 63 19.13 2.31 -16.40
N LEU A 64 17.95 2.27 -15.75
CA LEU A 64 17.42 3.40 -14.98
C LEU A 64 18.30 3.75 -13.78
N VAL A 65 18.90 2.73 -13.15
CA VAL A 65 19.83 2.85 -12.04
C VAL A 65 21.07 2.04 -12.39
N SER A 66 22.15 2.74 -12.71
CA SER A 66 23.48 2.14 -12.87
C SER A 66 23.97 1.70 -11.48
N VAL A 67 24.01 0.40 -11.26
CA VAL A 67 24.52 -0.22 -10.05
C VAL A 67 26.02 -0.37 -10.13
N GLY A 68 26.63 -0.58 -11.31
CA GLY A 68 28.07 -0.47 -11.56
C GLY A 68 28.97 -1.52 -10.86
N SER A 69 28.71 -1.81 -9.58
CA SER A 69 29.37 -2.79 -8.74
C SER A 69 28.39 -3.42 -7.72
N SER A 70 28.73 -4.61 -7.21
CA SER A 70 27.95 -5.24 -6.13
C SER A 70 27.99 -4.45 -4.82
N ALA A 71 29.04 -3.64 -4.60
CA ALA A 71 29.18 -2.84 -3.38
C ALA A 71 28.13 -1.72 -3.34
N ASP A 72 27.84 -1.11 -4.49
CA ASP A 72 26.82 -0.07 -4.64
C ASP A 72 25.39 -0.64 -4.57
N ALA A 73 25.21 -1.88 -5.05
CA ALA A 73 23.94 -2.61 -4.97
C ALA A 73 23.52 -2.93 -3.53
N THR A 74 24.50 -3.23 -2.68
CA THR A 74 24.27 -3.84 -1.37
C THR A 74 23.41 -2.96 -0.44
N PRO A 75 23.68 -1.64 -0.27
CA PRO A 75 22.82 -0.79 0.55
C PRO A 75 21.37 -0.71 0.07
N VAL A 76 21.14 -0.69 -1.25
CA VAL A 76 19.80 -0.67 -1.83
C VAL A 76 19.08 -1.99 -1.56
N ALA A 77 19.76 -3.12 -1.77
CA ALA A 77 19.22 -4.45 -1.47
C ALA A 77 18.92 -4.64 0.02
N CYS A 78 19.79 -4.12 0.91
CA CYS A 78 19.57 -4.09 2.35
C CYS A 78 18.32 -3.26 2.74
N ALA A 79 18.15 -2.08 2.16
CA ALA A 79 16.98 -1.23 2.37
C ALA A 79 15.69 -1.92 1.87
N LEU A 80 15.74 -2.54 0.68
CA LEU A 80 14.65 -3.34 0.13
C LEU A 80 14.30 -4.52 1.02
N ALA A 81 15.29 -5.20 1.60
CA ALA A 81 15.07 -6.31 2.52
C ALA A 81 14.38 -5.87 3.82
N ALA A 82 14.81 -4.75 4.40
CA ALA A 82 14.14 -4.15 5.54
C ALA A 82 12.70 -3.75 5.19
N ALA A 83 12.49 -3.05 4.07
CA ALA A 83 11.17 -2.63 3.62
C ALA A 83 10.24 -3.83 3.33
N ALA A 84 10.76 -4.88 2.69
CA ALA A 84 10.02 -6.11 2.41
C ALA A 84 9.66 -6.84 3.72
N CYS A 85 10.53 -6.87 4.71
CA CYS A 85 10.24 -7.41 6.04
C CYS A 85 9.06 -6.67 6.69
N TRP A 86 9.13 -5.34 6.74
CA TRP A 86 8.07 -4.49 7.28
C TRP A 86 6.74 -4.69 6.53
N GLY A 87 6.78 -4.59 5.20
CA GLY A 87 5.62 -4.76 4.34
C GLY A 87 4.99 -6.15 4.46
N ALA A 88 5.81 -7.19 4.49
CA ALA A 88 5.38 -8.57 4.68
C ALA A 88 4.71 -8.78 6.03
N GLN A 89 5.28 -8.28 7.13
CA GLN A 89 4.67 -8.41 8.45
C GLN A 89 3.32 -7.67 8.54
N LEU A 90 3.23 -6.47 7.97
CA LEU A 90 1.99 -5.71 7.89
C LEU A 90 0.92 -6.44 7.07
N ALA A 91 1.31 -6.96 5.90
CA ALA A 91 0.44 -7.82 5.10
C ALA A 91 0.02 -9.07 5.87
N GLY A 92 0.92 -9.64 6.68
CA GLY A 92 0.68 -10.83 7.49
C GLY A 92 -0.37 -10.61 8.57
N ARG A 93 -0.34 -9.41 9.16
CA ARG A 93 -1.24 -9.03 10.24
C ARG A 93 -2.71 -8.98 9.82
N PHE A 94 -2.98 -8.61 8.56
CA PHE A 94 -4.33 -8.40 8.03
C PHE A 94 -4.76 -9.47 7.02
N TRP A 95 -3.80 -9.99 6.25
CA TRP A 95 -3.97 -10.90 5.12
C TRP A 95 -2.91 -12.00 5.15
N GLY A 96 -2.69 -12.60 6.32
CA GLY A 96 -1.66 -13.61 6.49
C GLY A 96 -1.97 -14.96 5.81
N PRO A 97 -0.95 -15.83 5.69
CA PRO A 97 -1.06 -17.11 4.99
C PRO A 97 -2.05 -18.08 5.64
N LEU A 98 -2.44 -17.90 6.91
CA LEU A 98 -3.42 -18.74 7.59
C LEU A 98 -4.88 -18.30 7.34
N VAL A 99 -5.11 -17.13 6.73
CA VAL A 99 -6.46 -16.62 6.41
C VAL A 99 -7.10 -17.50 5.33
N ILE A 100 -8.11 -18.28 5.68
CA ILE A 100 -8.82 -19.17 4.76
C ILE A 100 -10.30 -18.76 4.63
N GLN A 101 -11.05 -19.40 3.74
CA GLN A 101 -12.48 -19.11 3.62
C GLN A 101 -13.19 -19.44 4.94
N PRO A 102 -14.10 -18.57 5.44
CA PRO A 102 -14.78 -18.78 6.72
C PRO A 102 -15.47 -20.14 6.83
N PHE A 103 -16.10 -20.60 5.75
CA PHE A 103 -16.71 -21.92 5.68
C PHE A 103 -15.70 -23.05 5.86
N LEU A 104 -14.56 -23.00 5.16
CA LEU A 104 -13.51 -24.03 5.30
C LEU A 104 -12.92 -24.04 6.72
N LEU A 105 -12.72 -22.87 7.32
CA LEU A 105 -12.25 -22.78 8.70
C LEU A 105 -13.25 -23.40 9.68
N TYR A 106 -14.54 -23.09 9.51
CA TYR A 106 -15.60 -23.68 10.33
C TYR A 106 -15.61 -25.21 10.20
N VAL A 107 -15.51 -25.74 8.98
CA VAL A 107 -15.41 -27.18 8.75
C VAL A 107 -14.18 -27.78 9.45
N PHE A 108 -12.99 -27.19 9.29
CA PHE A 108 -11.78 -27.70 9.99
C PHE A 108 -11.90 -27.62 11.52
N MET A 109 -12.50 -26.56 12.05
CA MET A 109 -12.75 -26.41 13.48
C MET A 109 -13.77 -27.42 14.04
N SER A 110 -14.64 -27.97 13.18
CA SER A 110 -15.61 -29.01 13.55
C SER A 110 -15.06 -30.44 13.45
N THR A 111 -13.80 -30.60 13.03
CA THR A 111 -13.12 -31.91 12.95
C THR A 111 -12.10 -32.09 14.06
N ASP A 112 -11.79 -33.34 14.42
CA ASP A 112 -10.76 -33.68 15.42
C ASP A 112 -9.31 -33.50 14.91
N LEU A 113 -9.12 -32.86 13.75
CA LEU A 113 -7.79 -32.61 13.18
C LEU A 113 -7.06 -31.53 13.97
N SER A 114 -5.83 -31.82 14.39
CA SER A 114 -5.02 -30.81 15.09
C SER A 114 -4.79 -29.56 14.22
N PRO A 115 -4.99 -28.34 14.75
CA PRO A 115 -4.78 -27.08 14.03
C PRO A 115 -3.41 -26.97 13.37
N ALA A 116 -2.38 -27.46 14.04
CA ALA A 116 -1.01 -27.46 13.54
C ALA A 116 -0.84 -28.25 12.23
N SER A 117 -1.59 -29.34 12.06
CA SER A 117 -1.51 -30.20 10.88
C SER A 117 -2.07 -29.49 9.64
N TYR A 118 -3.34 -29.06 9.69
CA TYR A 118 -4.00 -28.46 8.52
C TYR A 118 -3.51 -27.04 8.25
N LEU A 119 -3.36 -26.18 9.27
CA LEU A 119 -2.84 -24.83 9.09
C LEU A 119 -1.38 -24.83 8.66
N GLY A 120 -0.56 -25.75 9.21
CA GLY A 120 0.84 -25.88 8.83
C GLY A 120 1.03 -26.28 7.37
N ALA A 121 0.22 -27.21 6.85
CA ALA A 121 0.25 -27.60 5.45
C ALA A 121 -0.15 -26.44 4.51
N ILE A 122 -1.22 -25.72 4.88
CA ILE A 122 -1.69 -24.54 4.14
C ILE A 122 -0.64 -23.43 4.14
N ALA A 123 -0.04 -23.15 5.32
CA ALA A 123 1.01 -22.16 5.48
C ALA A 123 2.20 -22.46 4.58
N ARG A 124 2.76 -23.68 4.64
CA ARG A 124 3.92 -24.08 3.80
C ARG A 124 3.65 -23.89 2.32
N ARG A 125 2.49 -24.32 1.83
CA ARG A 125 2.12 -24.16 0.41
C ARG A 125 2.04 -22.68 0.00
N ARG A 126 1.42 -21.84 0.83
CA ARG A 126 1.30 -20.40 0.58
C ARG A 126 2.62 -19.66 0.73
N LEU A 127 3.49 -20.09 1.62
CA LEU A 127 4.85 -19.57 1.75
C LEU A 127 5.67 -19.83 0.48
N VAL A 128 5.56 -21.02 -0.12
CA VAL A 128 6.22 -21.32 -1.40
C VAL A 128 5.70 -20.41 -2.51
N TYR A 129 4.39 -20.25 -2.64
CA TYR A 129 3.83 -19.35 -3.66
C TYR A 129 4.20 -17.88 -3.42
N ALA A 130 4.13 -17.42 -2.17
CA ALA A 130 4.52 -16.05 -1.83
C ALA A 130 6.00 -15.82 -2.09
N GLY A 131 6.87 -16.76 -1.68
CA GLY A 131 8.31 -16.69 -1.91
C GLY A 131 8.69 -16.72 -3.39
N ALA A 132 8.01 -17.54 -4.19
CA ALA A 132 8.19 -17.56 -5.64
C ALA A 132 7.72 -16.26 -6.29
N ALA A 133 6.56 -15.73 -5.88
CA ALA A 133 6.04 -14.47 -6.40
C ALA A 133 6.95 -13.28 -6.06
N THR A 134 7.45 -13.20 -4.83
CA THR A 134 8.39 -12.15 -4.42
C THR A 134 9.73 -12.27 -5.11
N LEU A 135 10.26 -13.49 -5.29
CA LEU A 135 11.46 -13.74 -6.09
C LEU A 135 11.28 -13.23 -7.53
N VAL A 136 10.23 -13.67 -8.22
CA VAL A 136 9.96 -13.27 -9.61
C VAL A 136 9.79 -11.75 -9.71
N THR A 137 9.08 -11.14 -8.75
CA THR A 137 8.87 -9.68 -8.72
C THR A 137 10.18 -8.93 -8.48
N ALA A 138 11.03 -9.39 -7.55
CA ALA A 138 12.32 -8.77 -7.26
C ALA A 138 13.29 -8.90 -8.44
N CYS A 139 13.37 -10.08 -9.06
CA CYS A 139 14.18 -10.31 -10.25
C CYS A 139 13.71 -9.46 -11.43
N ALA A 140 12.39 -9.41 -11.68
CA ALA A 140 11.83 -8.58 -12.75
C ALA A 140 12.09 -7.09 -12.49
N ALA A 141 11.88 -6.60 -11.26
CA ALA A 141 12.16 -5.21 -10.91
C ALA A 141 13.65 -4.88 -11.09
N ALA A 142 14.56 -5.74 -10.59
CA ALA A 142 15.99 -5.53 -10.74
C ALA A 142 16.41 -5.58 -12.22
N TYR A 143 15.90 -6.51 -13.01
CA TYR A 143 16.19 -6.60 -14.45
C TYR A 143 15.68 -5.38 -15.23
N LEU A 144 14.48 -4.89 -14.93
CA LEU A 144 13.88 -3.77 -15.65
C LEU A 144 14.44 -2.41 -15.25
N THR A 145 15.10 -2.30 -14.09
CA THR A 145 15.51 -1.00 -13.55
C THR A 145 17.02 -0.86 -13.33
N THR A 146 17.79 -1.94 -13.40
CA THR A 146 19.23 -1.93 -13.08
C THR A 146 20.04 -2.72 -14.09
N ASP A 147 21.33 -2.43 -14.18
CA ASP A 147 22.35 -3.18 -14.92
C ASP A 147 22.89 -4.40 -14.13
N LEU A 148 22.24 -4.78 -13.01
CA LEU A 148 22.73 -5.81 -12.09
C LEU A 148 22.95 -7.17 -12.79
N PHE A 149 22.12 -7.49 -13.79
CA PHE A 149 22.15 -8.76 -14.50
C PHE A 149 22.98 -8.75 -15.79
N ASP A 150 23.58 -7.60 -16.16
CA ASP A 150 24.36 -7.48 -17.40
C ASP A 150 25.74 -8.15 -17.27
N ARG A 151 26.22 -8.34 -16.04
CA ARG A 151 27.52 -8.95 -15.75
C ARG A 151 27.34 -10.18 -14.86
N LEU A 152 27.96 -11.30 -15.25
CA LEU A 152 27.91 -12.55 -14.47
C LEU A 152 28.39 -12.36 -13.02
N GLY A 153 29.38 -11.50 -12.81
CA GLY A 153 29.95 -11.20 -11.49
C GLY A 153 28.97 -10.54 -10.50
N THR A 154 27.95 -9.83 -10.99
CA THR A 154 26.90 -9.19 -10.17
C THR A 154 25.57 -9.93 -10.23
N ALA A 155 25.30 -10.62 -11.35
CA ALA A 155 24.07 -11.36 -11.59
C ALA A 155 23.84 -12.49 -10.58
N LEU A 156 24.87 -13.31 -10.31
CA LEU A 156 24.76 -14.44 -9.37
C LEU A 156 24.55 -13.99 -7.91
N PRO A 157 25.35 -13.06 -7.35
CA PRO A 157 25.07 -12.50 -6.03
C PRO A 157 23.70 -11.81 -5.95
N GLY A 158 23.30 -11.09 -7.00
CA GLY A 158 21.99 -10.44 -7.10
C GLY A 158 20.83 -11.43 -7.06
N LEU A 159 20.92 -12.52 -7.82
CA LEU A 159 19.95 -13.61 -7.80
C LEU A 159 19.90 -14.29 -6.43
N ALA A 160 21.05 -14.57 -5.82
CA ALA A 160 21.11 -15.15 -4.48
C ALA A 160 20.43 -14.25 -3.43
N ALA A 161 20.67 -12.94 -3.48
CA ALA A 161 20.01 -11.97 -2.62
C ALA A 161 18.49 -11.91 -2.85
N ALA A 162 18.04 -11.96 -4.11
CA ALA A 162 16.61 -12.00 -4.46
C ALA A 162 15.91 -13.28 -3.95
N VAL A 163 16.58 -14.44 -4.04
CA VAL A 163 16.08 -15.72 -3.48
C VAL A 163 15.99 -15.64 -1.96
N GLY A 164 17.04 -15.15 -1.30
CA GLY A 164 17.04 -14.92 0.15
C GLY A 164 15.92 -13.97 0.58
N LEU A 165 15.74 -12.87 -0.15
CA LEU A 165 14.69 -11.88 0.08
C LEU A 165 13.30 -12.50 -0.08
N GLY A 166 13.07 -13.29 -1.12
CA GLY A 166 11.79 -13.94 -1.37
C GLY A 166 11.41 -14.92 -0.25
N ALA A 167 12.36 -15.75 0.18
CA ALA A 167 12.19 -16.67 1.30
C ALA A 167 11.94 -15.92 2.62
N PHE A 168 12.75 -14.89 2.91
CA PHE A 168 12.63 -14.11 4.14
C PHE A 168 11.31 -13.33 4.20
N ALA A 169 10.91 -12.68 3.12
CA ALA A 169 9.64 -11.95 3.03
C ALA A 169 8.42 -12.88 3.22
N ALA A 170 8.43 -14.06 2.59
CA ALA A 170 7.36 -15.04 2.77
C ALA A 170 7.24 -15.46 4.25
N VAL A 171 8.36 -15.73 4.90
CA VAL A 171 8.36 -16.13 6.31
C VAL A 171 7.97 -14.97 7.24
N ALA A 172 8.45 -13.75 6.96
CA ALA A 172 8.06 -12.54 7.68
C ALA A 172 6.55 -12.27 7.56
N TRP A 173 5.94 -12.61 6.42
CA TRP A 173 4.50 -12.58 6.21
C TRP A 173 3.75 -13.55 7.12
N LEU A 174 4.24 -14.79 7.30
CA LEU A 174 3.67 -15.70 8.31
C LEU A 174 3.91 -15.18 9.74
N TRP A 175 5.11 -14.70 10.04
CA TRP A 175 5.47 -14.18 11.36
C TRP A 175 4.54 -13.05 11.80
N GLY A 176 4.29 -12.10 10.91
CA GLY A 176 3.38 -10.97 11.13
C GLY A 176 1.96 -11.39 11.52
N GLN A 177 1.53 -12.59 11.12
CA GLN A 177 0.23 -13.14 11.50
C GLN A 177 0.24 -13.83 12.87
N VAL A 178 1.25 -14.68 13.11
CA VAL A 178 1.27 -15.60 14.27
C VAL A 178 1.82 -14.98 15.55
N ARG A 179 2.54 -13.85 15.46
CA ARG A 179 3.13 -13.17 16.62
C ARG A 179 2.44 -11.86 16.98
N ALA A 180 2.75 -11.38 18.17
CA ALA A 180 2.24 -10.11 18.68
C ALA A 180 2.94 -8.92 18.01
N VAL A 181 2.31 -7.74 18.08
CA VAL A 181 2.87 -6.49 17.56
C VAL A 181 4.26 -6.16 18.10
N PRO A 182 4.58 -6.28 19.41
CA PRO A 182 5.93 -6.01 19.90
C PRO A 182 6.99 -6.94 19.28
N ASP A 183 6.68 -8.22 19.08
CA ASP A 183 7.59 -9.17 18.44
C ASP A 183 7.83 -8.83 16.96
N ASN A 184 6.78 -8.36 16.27
CA ASN A 184 6.88 -7.88 14.90
C ASN A 184 7.79 -6.65 14.83
N LEU A 185 7.58 -5.67 15.72
CA LEU A 185 8.45 -4.49 15.82
C LEU A 185 9.90 -4.88 16.13
N ALA A 186 10.12 -5.81 17.05
CA ALA A 186 11.46 -6.31 17.37
C ALA A 186 12.13 -6.96 16.15
N LEU A 187 11.42 -7.80 15.41
CA LEU A 187 11.93 -8.40 14.17
C LEU A 187 12.21 -7.35 13.09
N ALA A 188 11.33 -6.37 12.95
CA ALA A 188 11.45 -5.32 11.94
C ALA A 188 12.62 -4.37 12.24
N SER A 189 12.80 -4.01 13.52
CA SER A 189 13.97 -3.28 14.01
C SER A 189 15.26 -4.09 13.86
N GLY A 190 15.23 -5.38 14.20
CA GLY A 190 16.37 -6.28 14.04
C GLY A 190 16.79 -6.46 12.58
N ALA A 191 15.82 -6.58 11.66
CA ALA A 191 16.09 -6.62 10.22
C ALA A 191 16.70 -5.30 9.71
N GLY A 192 16.23 -4.15 10.21
CA GLY A 192 16.82 -2.85 9.91
C GLY A 192 18.25 -2.70 10.44
N ALA A 193 18.51 -3.09 11.69
CA ALA A 193 19.84 -3.08 12.27
C ALA A 193 20.80 -4.01 11.51
N MET A 194 20.35 -5.21 11.17
CA MET A 194 21.13 -6.16 10.37
C MET A 194 21.41 -5.62 8.96
N ALA A 195 20.44 -4.97 8.32
CA ALA A 195 20.62 -4.31 7.03
C ALA A 195 21.71 -3.22 7.09
N LEU A 196 21.78 -2.44 8.18
CA LEU A 196 22.85 -1.46 8.41
C LEU A 196 24.20 -2.14 8.63
N VAL A 197 24.26 -3.21 9.42
CA VAL A 197 25.48 -4.00 9.66
C VAL A 197 26.02 -4.63 8.38
N VAL A 198 25.15 -5.07 7.47
CA VAL A 198 25.57 -5.62 6.16
C VAL A 198 25.97 -4.52 5.19
N ALA A 199 25.29 -3.36 5.21
CA ALA A 199 25.58 -2.24 4.32
C ALA A 199 26.83 -1.43 4.73
N ALA A 200 27.25 -1.44 6.00
CA ALA A 200 28.41 -0.68 6.45
C ALA A 200 29.74 -1.22 5.88
N PRO A 201 30.06 -2.53 5.96
CA PRO A 201 31.26 -3.11 5.35
C PRO A 201 31.33 -2.91 3.84
N SER A 202 30.19 -2.98 3.13
CA SER A 202 30.17 -2.77 1.68
C SER A 202 30.55 -1.33 1.29
N ARG A 203 30.37 -0.36 2.19
CA ARG A 203 30.84 1.02 2.00
C ARG A 203 32.31 1.21 2.37
N LEU A 204 32.82 0.45 3.35
CA LEU A 204 34.20 0.55 3.81
C LEU A 204 35.20 -0.18 2.90
N ALA A 205 34.73 -1.21 2.18
CA ALA A 205 35.54 -1.99 1.24
C ALA A 205 34.82 -2.12 -0.12
N PRO A 206 34.74 -1.05 -0.92
CA PRO A 206 33.99 -1.04 -2.18
C PRO A 206 34.52 -2.04 -3.23
N GLY A 207 35.78 -2.50 -3.11
CA GLY A 207 36.34 -3.58 -3.94
C GLY A 207 35.95 -5.00 -3.49
N GLY A 208 35.40 -5.15 -2.29
CA GLY A 208 34.98 -6.44 -1.73
C GLY A 208 33.60 -6.82 -2.26
N GLY A 209 33.53 -7.53 -3.39
CA GLY A 209 32.27 -7.96 -4.02
C GLY A 209 31.38 -8.92 -3.20
N GLY A 210 31.64 -9.09 -1.90
CA GLY A 210 30.94 -10.02 -1.01
C GLY A 210 29.66 -9.48 -0.36
N GLY A 211 29.33 -8.18 -0.51
CA GLY A 211 28.18 -7.57 0.19
C GLY A 211 26.83 -8.25 -0.09
N LEU A 212 26.53 -8.50 -1.37
CA LEU A 212 25.31 -9.19 -1.78
C LEU A 212 25.29 -10.67 -1.34
N TRP A 213 26.44 -11.34 -1.33
CA TRP A 213 26.55 -12.70 -0.80
C TRP A 213 26.29 -12.77 0.70
N LEU A 214 26.85 -11.82 1.46
CA LEU A 214 26.59 -11.69 2.89
C LEU A 214 25.12 -11.43 3.15
N LEU A 215 24.50 -10.52 2.40
CA LEU A 215 23.05 -10.26 2.47
C LEU A 215 22.24 -11.53 2.18
N ALA A 216 22.56 -12.26 1.10
CA ALA A 216 21.89 -13.50 0.73
C ALA A 216 21.97 -14.54 1.86
N LEU A 217 23.16 -14.72 2.44
CA LEU A 217 23.40 -15.63 3.57
C LEU A 217 22.58 -15.24 4.80
N VAL A 218 22.59 -13.95 5.16
CA VAL A 218 21.83 -13.42 6.29
C VAL A 218 20.32 -13.63 6.09
N LEU A 219 19.80 -13.35 4.89
CA LEU A 219 18.39 -13.54 4.58
C LEU A 219 17.99 -15.02 4.58
N ALA A 220 18.84 -15.90 4.04
CA ALA A 220 18.60 -17.34 4.04
C ALA A 220 18.61 -17.91 5.47
N ALA A 221 19.60 -17.54 6.28
CA ALA A 221 19.69 -17.94 7.70
C ALA A 221 18.50 -17.40 8.51
N GLY A 222 18.15 -16.13 8.30
CA GLY A 222 16.97 -15.49 8.89
C GLY A 222 15.68 -16.20 8.50
N ALA A 223 15.50 -16.53 7.22
CA ALA A 223 14.32 -17.25 6.73
C ALA A 223 14.21 -18.65 7.35
N ALA A 224 15.32 -19.37 7.48
CA ALA A 224 15.34 -20.70 8.10
C ALA A 224 15.00 -20.65 9.60
N ALA A 225 15.63 -19.74 10.35
CA ALA A 225 15.41 -19.58 11.78
C ALA A 225 13.97 -19.10 12.06
N LEU A 226 13.56 -18.03 11.37
CA LEU A 226 12.24 -17.44 11.52
C LEU A 226 11.14 -18.40 11.03
N GLY A 227 11.39 -19.17 9.97
CA GLY A 227 10.43 -20.10 9.40
C GLY A 227 10.13 -21.24 10.36
N ARG A 228 11.18 -21.78 10.98
CA ARG A 228 11.04 -22.80 12.02
C ARG A 228 10.27 -22.26 13.23
N ALA A 229 10.59 -21.04 13.68
CA ALA A 229 9.91 -20.42 14.82
C ALA A 229 8.43 -20.12 14.51
N ALA A 230 8.15 -19.51 13.35
CA ALA A 230 6.80 -19.16 12.89
C ALA A 230 5.90 -20.39 12.75
N LEU A 231 6.41 -21.47 12.15
CA LEU A 231 5.67 -22.73 12.00
C LEU A 231 5.39 -23.39 13.35
N ARG A 232 6.29 -23.29 14.34
CA ARG A 232 6.03 -23.77 15.70
C ARG A 232 4.95 -22.94 16.40
N SER A 233 4.92 -21.63 16.17
CA SER A 233 3.89 -20.72 16.72
C SER A 233 2.49 -20.92 16.13
N ILE A 234 2.32 -21.70 15.04
CA ILE A 234 0.98 -22.04 14.52
C ILE A 234 0.13 -22.74 15.59
N ARG A 235 0.76 -23.51 16.49
CA ARG A 235 0.08 -24.22 17.58
C ARG A 235 -0.60 -23.29 18.59
N THR A 236 -0.12 -22.06 18.71
CA THR A 236 -0.60 -21.06 19.68
C THR A 236 -1.53 -20.02 19.05
N VAL A 237 -1.95 -20.23 17.80
CA VAL A 237 -2.85 -19.30 17.11
C VAL A 237 -4.25 -19.41 17.71
N ASP A 238 -4.78 -18.28 18.16
CA ASP A 238 -6.18 -18.16 18.58
C ASP A 238 -7.10 -18.35 17.36
N LEU A 239 -7.78 -19.49 17.32
CA LEU A 239 -8.71 -19.85 16.24
C LEU A 239 -9.91 -18.91 16.16
N ALA A 240 -10.39 -18.37 17.28
CA ALA A 240 -11.49 -17.41 17.29
C ALA A 240 -11.06 -16.08 16.67
N ARG A 241 -9.83 -15.62 16.95
CA ARG A 241 -9.22 -14.48 16.26
C ARG A 241 -9.07 -14.77 14.77
N LEU A 242 -8.55 -15.94 14.39
CA LEU A 242 -8.38 -16.32 12.99
C LEU A 242 -9.71 -16.37 12.23
N ALA A 243 -10.79 -16.80 12.89
CA ALA A 243 -12.14 -16.81 12.33
C ALA A 243 -12.66 -15.39 12.05
N ARG A 244 -12.46 -14.46 12.99
CA ARG A 244 -12.79 -13.03 12.77
C ARG A 244 -11.97 -12.42 11.65
N GLU A 245 -10.66 -12.68 11.60
CA GLU A 245 -9.77 -12.22 10.52
C GLU A 245 -10.20 -12.80 9.16
N SER A 246 -10.58 -14.08 9.12
CA SER A 246 -11.07 -14.75 7.91
C SER A 246 -12.41 -14.21 7.42
N ALA A 247 -13.36 -13.95 8.32
CA ALA A 247 -14.64 -13.33 7.99
C ALA A 247 -14.43 -11.92 7.42
N ARG A 248 -13.60 -11.11 8.09
CA ARG A 248 -13.27 -9.75 7.64
C ARG A 248 -12.57 -9.75 6.29
N ALA A 249 -11.59 -10.62 6.08
CA ALA A 249 -10.91 -10.76 4.79
C ALA A 249 -11.86 -11.22 3.69
N SER A 250 -12.80 -12.13 3.98
CA SER A 250 -13.83 -12.56 3.01
C SER A 250 -14.75 -11.41 2.61
N GLN A 251 -15.21 -10.60 3.57
CA GLN A 251 -16.02 -9.41 3.32
C GLN A 251 -15.24 -8.36 2.52
N ALA A 252 -14.00 -8.08 2.91
CA ALA A 252 -13.13 -7.15 2.20
C ALA A 252 -12.86 -7.63 0.77
N ARG A 253 -12.70 -8.94 0.56
CA ARG A 253 -12.59 -9.52 -0.78
C ARG A 253 -13.88 -9.29 -1.58
N ALA A 254 -15.05 -9.57 -1.01
CA ALA A 254 -16.32 -9.29 -1.71
C ALA A 254 -16.45 -7.81 -2.13
N TYR A 255 -16.09 -6.87 -1.26
CA TYR A 255 -16.06 -5.44 -1.62
C TYR A 255 -15.01 -5.10 -2.69
N ALA A 256 -13.80 -5.66 -2.60
CA ALA A 256 -12.76 -5.43 -3.60
C ALA A 256 -13.18 -5.98 -4.98
N TRP A 257 -13.79 -7.16 -5.05
CA TRP A 257 -14.26 -7.79 -6.29
C TRP A 257 -15.47 -7.07 -6.90
N THR A 258 -16.29 -6.40 -6.09
CA THR A 258 -17.38 -5.52 -6.57
C THR A 258 -16.91 -4.11 -6.92
N GLY A 259 -15.59 -3.87 -6.93
CA GLY A 259 -15.02 -2.57 -7.30
C GLY A 259 -15.18 -1.50 -6.22
N THR A 260 -15.49 -1.86 -4.97
CA THR A 260 -15.69 -0.96 -3.83
C THR A 260 -14.52 -1.01 -2.83
N LEU A 261 -13.28 -0.89 -3.33
CA LEU A 261 -12.05 -0.99 -2.51
C LEU A 261 -12.05 -0.07 -1.28
N HIS A 262 -12.66 1.12 -1.36
CA HIS A 262 -12.78 2.00 -0.20
C HIS A 262 -13.53 1.33 0.98
N HIS A 263 -14.65 0.65 0.70
CA HIS A 263 -15.40 -0.09 1.73
C HIS A 263 -14.61 -1.27 2.27
N ALA A 264 -13.83 -1.95 1.41
CA ALA A 264 -12.93 -3.02 1.84
C ALA A 264 -11.87 -2.51 2.83
N LEU A 265 -11.28 -1.33 2.57
CA LEU A 265 -10.29 -0.72 3.46
C LEU A 265 -10.91 -0.21 4.76
N ASP A 266 -12.18 0.19 4.74
CA ASP A 266 -12.89 0.69 5.90
C ASP A 266 -13.11 -0.39 6.97
N LEU A 267 -13.23 -1.65 6.56
CA LEU A 267 -13.27 -2.80 7.47
C LEU A 267 -12.00 -2.96 8.32
N TYR A 268 -10.88 -2.39 7.87
CA TYR A 268 -9.59 -2.45 8.56
C TYR A 268 -9.27 -1.19 9.35
N ARG A 269 -10.18 -0.21 9.38
CA ARG A 269 -9.97 0.98 10.23
C ARG A 269 -10.03 0.58 11.69
N PRO A 270 -9.06 1.04 12.52
CA PRO A 270 -9.13 0.85 13.95
C PRO A 270 -10.31 1.64 14.52
N GLU A 271 -11.01 1.05 15.49
CA GLU A 271 -12.06 1.73 16.24
C GLU A 271 -11.47 2.95 16.97
N PRO A 272 -12.12 4.12 16.90
CA PRO A 272 -11.61 5.32 17.52
C PRO A 272 -11.81 5.27 19.06
N ARG A 273 -10.73 5.20 19.83
CA ARG A 273 -10.76 5.06 21.31
C ARG A 273 -10.37 6.35 22.03
N GLY A 274 -11.00 6.63 23.17
CA GLY A 274 -10.68 7.77 24.04
C GLY A 274 -11.03 9.15 23.48
N LEU A 275 -10.70 10.20 24.26
CA LEU A 275 -10.78 11.63 23.89
C LEU A 275 -12.17 12.13 23.40
N THR A 276 -13.26 11.49 23.84
CA THR A 276 -14.62 11.85 23.44
C THR A 276 -15.05 13.23 23.95
N SER A 277 -14.65 13.59 25.17
CA SER A 277 -14.95 14.89 25.79
C SER A 277 -14.28 16.08 25.08
N ALA A 278 -13.15 15.85 24.40
CA ALA A 278 -12.40 16.90 23.71
C ALA A 278 -13.06 17.35 22.38
N LEU A 279 -14.03 16.58 21.86
CA LEU A 279 -14.73 16.91 20.61
C LEU A 279 -15.85 17.95 20.79
N ILE A 280 -16.25 18.24 22.04
CA ILE A 280 -17.43 19.05 22.36
C ILE A 280 -17.09 20.55 22.53
N ARG A 281 -15.81 20.92 22.74
CA ARG A 281 -15.41 22.33 22.84
C ARG A 281 -15.07 22.91 21.47
N SER A 282 -16.06 23.48 20.79
CA SER A 282 -15.81 24.34 19.62
C SER A 282 -15.66 25.80 20.07
N GLY A 283 -14.43 26.20 20.43
CA GLY A 283 -14.09 27.61 20.32
C GLY A 283 -14.02 27.96 18.83
N GLY A 284 -14.74 28.98 18.36
CA GLY A 284 -14.77 29.40 16.94
C GLY A 284 -13.45 29.94 16.38
N LEU A 285 -12.34 29.70 17.07
CA LEU A 285 -10.99 30.14 16.73
C LEU A 285 -10.26 29.04 15.93
N LEU A 286 -9.31 29.44 15.08
CA LEU A 286 -8.44 28.53 14.30
C LEU A 286 -7.80 27.43 15.16
N ARG A 287 -7.38 27.79 16.37
CA ARG A 287 -6.81 26.87 17.37
C ARG A 287 -7.79 25.75 17.76
N GLY A 288 -9.09 26.06 17.84
CA GLY A 288 -10.13 25.07 18.11
C GLY A 288 -10.26 24.04 16.99
N TYR A 289 -10.17 24.48 15.73
CA TYR A 289 -10.22 23.59 14.57
C TYR A 289 -8.99 22.68 14.47
N LEU A 290 -7.79 23.21 14.75
CA LEU A 290 -6.57 22.40 14.82
C LEU A 290 -6.64 21.37 15.95
N ALA A 291 -7.08 21.77 17.14
CA ALA A 291 -7.22 20.86 18.28
C ALA A 291 -8.27 19.76 18.01
N GLN A 292 -9.41 20.11 17.41
CA GLN A 292 -10.44 19.13 17.04
C GLN A 292 -9.94 18.15 15.96
N GLY A 293 -9.23 18.65 14.95
CA GLY A 293 -8.59 17.82 13.92
C GLY A 293 -7.56 16.87 14.53
N ALA A 294 -6.66 17.39 15.36
CA ALA A 294 -5.63 16.63 16.05
C ALA A 294 -6.21 15.54 16.95
N THR A 295 -7.21 15.87 17.79
CA THR A 295 -7.86 14.89 18.67
C THR A 295 -8.56 13.79 17.89
N ARG A 296 -9.33 14.11 16.83
CA ARG A 296 -9.93 13.10 15.94
C ARG A 296 -8.88 12.15 15.38
N ALA A 297 -7.75 12.70 14.99
CA ALA A 297 -6.68 11.95 14.37
C ALA A 297 -5.96 11.06 15.42
N LEU A 298 -5.69 11.57 16.62
CA LEU A 298 -5.03 10.85 17.72
C LEU A 298 -5.87 9.71 18.34
N ARG A 299 -7.19 9.69 18.15
CA ARG A 299 -8.06 8.54 18.52
C ARG A 299 -7.68 7.23 17.82
N THR A 300 -6.86 7.32 16.78
CA THR A 300 -6.30 6.18 16.05
C THR A 300 -4.77 6.22 16.10
N LEU A 301 -4.20 6.14 17.32
CA LEU A 301 -2.76 6.34 17.57
C LEU A 301 -1.84 5.55 16.62
N GLY A 302 -2.14 4.27 16.34
CA GLY A 302 -1.34 3.49 15.39
C GLY A 302 -1.32 4.07 13.97
N ARG A 303 -2.46 4.59 13.49
CA ARG A 303 -2.57 5.26 12.19
C ARG A 303 -1.88 6.62 12.22
N ALA A 304 -1.91 7.32 13.35
CA ALA A 304 -1.19 8.58 13.56
C ALA A 304 0.32 8.39 13.47
N ILE A 305 0.87 7.43 14.20
CA ILE A 305 2.30 7.11 14.17
C ILE A 305 2.74 6.70 12.76
N ALA A 306 1.99 5.81 12.11
CA ALA A 306 2.30 5.38 10.74
C ALA A 306 2.25 6.55 9.75
N ALA A 307 1.29 7.47 9.89
CA ALA A 307 1.19 8.65 9.05
C ALA A 307 2.34 9.64 9.28
N VAL A 308 2.70 9.92 10.54
CA VAL A 308 3.85 10.77 10.87
C VAL A 308 5.13 10.17 10.29
N ALA A 309 5.37 8.87 10.49
CA ALA A 309 6.51 8.18 9.89
C ALA A 309 6.50 8.26 8.36
N SER A 310 5.34 8.05 7.73
CA SER A 310 5.20 8.13 6.26
C SER A 310 5.42 9.55 5.74
N LEU A 311 4.99 10.58 6.47
CA LEU A 311 5.21 11.98 6.10
C LEU A 311 6.67 12.40 6.27
N LEU A 312 7.34 11.95 7.33
CA LEU A 312 8.77 12.21 7.55
C LEU A 312 9.63 11.51 6.50
N ILE A 313 9.41 10.20 6.30
CA ILE A 313 10.15 9.41 5.30
C ILE A 313 9.81 9.90 3.89
N GLY A 314 8.53 10.07 3.59
CA GLY A 314 8.05 10.57 2.30
C GLY A 314 8.58 11.97 2.00
N GLY A 315 8.55 12.88 2.97
CA GLY A 315 9.09 14.24 2.84
C GLY A 315 10.62 14.24 2.64
N ALA A 316 11.35 13.39 3.36
CA ALA A 316 12.79 13.22 3.19
C ALA A 316 13.13 12.71 1.77
N VAL A 317 12.49 11.62 1.35
CA VAL A 317 12.68 11.01 0.03
C VAL A 317 12.24 11.97 -1.10
N LEU A 318 11.17 12.72 -0.87
CA LEU A 318 10.68 13.75 -1.79
C LEU A 318 11.72 14.87 -1.97
N ALA A 319 12.25 15.41 -0.88
CA ALA A 319 13.26 16.47 -0.93
C ALA A 319 14.56 15.99 -1.58
N LEU A 320 15.01 14.77 -1.27
CA LEU A 320 16.19 14.16 -1.89
C LEU A 320 15.98 13.91 -3.39
N GLY A 321 14.80 13.45 -3.80
CA GLY A 321 14.47 13.25 -5.21
C GLY A 321 14.40 14.56 -5.99
N ALA A 322 13.75 15.58 -5.42
CA ALA A 322 13.63 16.91 -6.03
C ALA A 322 14.95 17.68 -6.10
N ALA A 323 15.91 17.40 -5.21
CA ALA A 323 17.25 17.99 -5.22
C ALA A 323 18.31 17.13 -5.96
N GLY A 324 17.90 15.95 -6.44
CA GLY A 324 18.77 15.03 -7.14
C GLY A 324 19.14 15.54 -8.53
N PRO A 325 20.25 15.03 -9.11
CA PRO A 325 20.64 15.37 -10.48
C PRO A 325 19.55 14.95 -11.49
N GLU A 326 19.46 15.69 -12.60
CA GLU A 326 18.57 15.32 -13.71
C GLU A 326 19.00 13.96 -14.31
N GLY A 327 18.04 13.03 -14.42
CA GLY A 327 18.30 11.65 -14.83
C GLY A 327 18.60 10.69 -13.66
N GLY A 328 18.43 9.38 -13.89
CA GLY A 328 18.70 8.34 -12.89
C GLY A 328 17.61 8.16 -11.82
N PRO A 329 17.96 7.76 -10.57
CA PRO A 329 16.99 7.40 -9.53
C PRO A 329 16.24 8.61 -8.92
N ALA A 330 16.63 9.85 -9.24
CA ALA A 330 16.08 11.06 -8.65
C ALA A 330 14.57 11.19 -8.90
N LEU A 331 14.10 10.95 -10.14
CA LEU A 331 12.68 10.97 -10.49
C LEU A 331 11.89 9.90 -9.72
N PHE A 332 12.45 8.70 -9.57
CA PHE A 332 11.81 7.63 -8.80
C PHE A 332 11.73 7.97 -7.31
N ALA A 333 12.78 8.53 -6.74
CA ALA A 333 12.77 9.04 -5.38
C ALA A 333 11.75 10.17 -5.23
N TRP A 334 11.68 11.10 -6.18
CA TRP A 334 10.68 12.18 -6.17
C TRP A 334 9.26 11.61 -6.18
N MET A 335 8.93 10.73 -7.13
CA MET A 335 7.63 10.07 -7.21
C MET A 335 7.32 9.25 -5.95
N ALA A 336 8.26 8.44 -5.46
CA ALA A 336 8.08 7.63 -4.26
C ALA A 336 7.86 8.49 -3.01
N GLY A 337 8.60 9.59 -2.88
CA GLY A 337 8.42 10.58 -1.82
C GLY A 337 7.04 11.24 -1.87
N ALA A 338 6.61 11.68 -3.06
CA ALA A 338 5.29 12.28 -3.25
C ALA A 338 4.15 11.28 -2.95
N VAL A 339 4.29 10.03 -3.38
CA VAL A 339 3.37 8.95 -3.03
C VAL A 339 3.40 8.68 -1.52
N GLY A 340 4.57 8.69 -0.88
CA GLY A 340 4.70 8.58 0.58
C GLY A 340 3.96 9.68 1.33
N VAL A 341 4.07 10.93 0.87
CA VAL A 341 3.30 12.07 1.40
C VAL A 341 1.80 11.87 1.17
N TYR A 342 1.38 11.45 -0.03
CA TYR A 342 -0.02 11.13 -0.33
C TYR A 342 -0.58 10.02 0.59
N LEU A 343 0.18 8.94 0.82
CA LEU A 343 -0.22 7.86 1.71
C LEU A 343 -0.31 8.33 3.16
N GLY A 344 0.70 9.08 3.64
CA GLY A 344 0.74 9.66 4.98
C GLY A 344 -0.40 10.65 5.25
N SER A 345 -0.81 11.43 4.25
CA SER A 345 -1.94 12.37 4.34
C SER A 345 -3.29 11.68 4.58
N GLY A 346 -3.35 10.35 4.39
CA GLY A 346 -4.57 9.61 4.60
C GLY A 346 -5.10 9.63 6.02
N TRP A 347 -4.27 9.86 7.02
CA TRP A 347 -4.70 9.94 8.42
C TRP A 347 -5.51 11.20 8.75
N VAL A 348 -5.17 12.34 8.14
CA VAL A 348 -5.87 13.63 8.38
C VAL A 348 -7.16 13.78 7.58
N SER A 349 -7.37 12.90 6.61
CA SER A 349 -8.49 12.88 5.66
C SER A 349 -9.87 12.68 6.28
N GLU A 350 -9.98 12.32 7.57
CA GLU A 350 -11.28 12.15 8.23
C GLU A 350 -12.10 13.44 8.26
N THR A 351 -11.42 14.59 8.31
CA THR A 351 -12.06 15.91 8.20
C THR A 351 -12.69 16.15 6.83
N TRP A 352 -12.07 15.64 5.76
CA TRP A 352 -12.61 15.72 4.40
C TRP A 352 -13.76 14.74 4.17
N ARG A 353 -13.76 13.57 4.82
CA ARG A 353 -14.93 12.68 4.79
C ARG A 353 -16.14 13.33 5.43
N GLY A 354 -15.96 13.95 6.60
CA GLY A 354 -17.00 14.73 7.25
C GLY A 354 -17.51 15.86 6.34
N LEU A 355 -16.60 16.55 5.63
CA LEU A 355 -16.99 17.55 4.64
C LEU A 355 -17.81 16.92 3.50
N ARG A 356 -17.37 15.81 2.91
CA ARG A 356 -18.12 15.11 1.85
C ARG A 356 -19.52 14.77 2.34
N ASP A 357 -19.64 14.18 3.52
CA ASP A 357 -20.92 13.76 4.07
C ASP A 357 -21.83 14.99 4.31
N GLU A 358 -21.28 16.09 4.86
CA GLU A 358 -21.97 17.39 4.97
C GLU A 358 -22.39 17.98 3.61
N LEU A 359 -21.58 17.80 2.55
CA LEU A 359 -21.88 18.27 1.19
C LEU A 359 -22.96 17.44 0.49
N THR A 360 -23.09 16.16 0.85
CA THR A 360 -24.05 15.22 0.23
C THR A 360 -25.40 15.17 0.94
N LEU A 361 -25.47 15.55 2.22
CA LEU A 361 -26.72 15.54 2.98
C LEU A 361 -27.56 16.79 2.67
N PRO A 362 -28.91 16.66 2.62
CA PRO A 362 -29.78 17.82 2.52
C PRO A 362 -29.56 18.74 3.73
N PRO A 363 -29.53 20.08 3.54
CA PRO A 363 -29.20 21.02 4.61
C PRO A 363 -30.33 21.11 5.64
N LEU A 364 -30.32 20.24 6.65
CA LEU A 364 -31.38 20.14 7.67
C LEU A 364 -31.38 21.31 8.68
N PHE A 365 -30.29 22.06 8.82
CA PHE A 365 -30.12 23.06 9.91
C PHE A 365 -29.73 24.48 9.47
N GLY A 366 -29.94 24.83 8.20
CA GLY A 366 -29.61 26.16 7.69
C GLY A 366 -28.11 26.37 7.44
N GLU A 367 -27.82 27.19 6.44
CA GLU A 367 -26.53 27.26 5.77
C GLU A 367 -25.59 28.29 6.43
N ARG A 368 -24.80 27.88 7.43
CA ARG A 368 -23.65 28.67 7.91
C ARG A 368 -22.32 28.04 7.46
N TRP A 369 -21.98 28.24 6.19
CA TRP A 369 -20.78 27.68 5.55
C TRP A 369 -19.49 28.47 5.78
N GLY A 370 -19.58 29.72 6.27
CA GLY A 370 -18.45 30.67 6.33
C GLY A 370 -17.22 30.25 7.14
N GLY A 371 -17.27 29.11 7.86
CA GLY A 371 -16.12 28.53 8.56
C GLY A 371 -15.89 27.05 8.30
N THR A 372 -16.79 26.37 7.57
CA THR A 372 -16.73 24.91 7.38
C THR A 372 -15.52 24.51 6.56
N LEU A 373 -15.30 25.17 5.42
CA LEU A 373 -14.14 24.90 4.55
C LEU A 373 -12.83 25.16 5.28
N ALA A 374 -12.70 26.32 5.93
CA ALA A 374 -11.52 26.66 6.72
C ALA A 374 -11.27 25.60 7.81
N ARG A 375 -12.29 25.22 8.58
CA ARG A 375 -12.20 24.15 9.60
C ARG A 375 -11.73 22.82 9.03
N THR A 376 -12.27 22.42 7.87
CA THR A 376 -11.98 21.10 7.27
C THR A 376 -10.65 21.04 6.52
N LEU A 377 -10.13 22.17 6.05
CA LEU A 377 -8.87 22.23 5.28
C LEU A 377 -7.66 22.54 6.15
N THR A 378 -7.81 23.36 7.21
CA THR A 378 -6.67 23.84 8.00
C THR A 378 -5.84 22.70 8.58
N TRP A 379 -6.48 21.74 9.27
CA TRP A 379 -5.75 20.65 9.94
C TRP A 379 -5.00 19.74 8.95
N PRO A 380 -5.62 19.20 7.89
CA PRO A 380 -4.90 18.38 6.92
C PRO A 380 -3.73 19.10 6.25
N VAL A 381 -3.92 20.35 5.85
CA VAL A 381 -2.87 21.15 5.21
C VAL A 381 -1.70 21.32 6.17
N VAL A 382 -1.95 21.84 7.39
CA VAL A 382 -0.89 22.10 8.37
C VAL A 382 -0.14 20.83 8.77
N ALA A 383 -0.84 19.73 9.04
CA ALA A 383 -0.20 18.49 9.47
C ALA A 383 0.67 17.85 8.37
N VAL A 384 0.19 17.85 7.12
CA VAL A 384 0.92 17.26 5.99
C VAL A 384 2.09 18.13 5.58
N THR A 385 1.91 19.45 5.49
CA THR A 385 3.01 20.36 5.16
C THR A 385 4.07 20.36 6.25
N ALA A 386 3.69 20.43 7.52
CA ALA A 386 4.65 20.36 8.63
C ALA A 386 5.41 19.02 8.63
N GLY A 387 4.73 17.89 8.46
CA GLY A 387 5.36 16.58 8.42
C GLY A 387 6.32 16.42 7.24
N ALA A 388 5.91 16.83 6.04
CA ALA A 388 6.75 16.76 4.84
C ALA A 388 7.95 17.72 4.93
N CYS A 389 7.76 18.95 5.42
CA CYS A 389 8.84 19.92 5.62
C CYS A 389 9.82 19.47 6.71
N LEU A 390 9.35 18.86 7.81
CA LEU A 390 10.23 18.30 8.83
C LEU A 390 11.07 17.14 8.25
N GLY A 391 10.45 16.25 7.48
CA GLY A 391 11.16 15.17 6.78
C GLY A 391 12.20 15.68 5.80
N GLY A 392 11.82 16.64 4.95
CA GLY A 392 12.72 17.28 3.98
C GLY A 392 13.86 18.05 4.66
N GLY A 393 13.56 18.80 5.72
CA GLY A 393 14.56 19.51 6.52
C GLY A 393 15.57 18.56 7.16
N LEU A 394 15.12 17.45 7.75
CA LEU A 394 16.01 16.42 8.28
C LEU A 394 16.92 15.82 7.19
N ALA A 395 16.41 15.61 5.98
CA ALA A 395 17.22 15.13 4.85
C ALA A 395 18.28 16.15 4.40
N LEU A 396 17.98 17.45 4.50
CA LEU A 396 18.93 18.53 4.22
C LEU A 396 20.02 18.68 5.28
N LEU A 397 19.82 18.15 6.49
CA LEU A 397 20.85 18.10 7.53
C LEU A 397 21.74 16.85 7.41
N ALA A 398 21.25 15.77 6.81
CA ALA A 398 22.03 14.56 6.61
C ALA A 398 23.01 14.73 5.43
N PRO A 399 24.32 14.46 5.60
CA PRO A 399 25.28 14.48 4.50
C PRO A 399 24.90 13.40 3.49
N TRP A 400 24.28 13.80 2.38
CA TRP A 400 23.83 12.89 1.33
C TRP A 400 24.64 13.11 0.06
N PRO A 401 25.27 12.05 -0.49
CA PRO A 401 26.22 12.15 -1.60
C PRO A 401 25.59 12.55 -2.94
N TRP A 402 24.25 12.61 -3.04
CA TRP A 402 23.53 12.84 -4.30
C TRP A 402 22.91 14.24 -4.43
N ARG A 403 23.41 15.24 -3.70
CA ARG A 403 22.96 16.63 -3.89
C ARG A 403 23.57 17.20 -5.17
N GLY A 404 22.76 17.29 -6.21
CA GLY A 404 23.15 17.87 -7.50
C GLY A 404 22.61 19.27 -7.72
N ALA A 405 21.40 19.56 -7.22
CA ALA A 405 20.72 20.84 -7.47
C ALA A 405 20.88 21.85 -6.30
N PRO A 406 20.82 23.16 -6.58
CA PRO A 406 20.71 24.19 -5.55
C PRO A 406 19.47 23.96 -4.68
N VAL A 407 19.61 24.12 -3.36
CA VAL A 407 18.49 24.00 -2.41
C VAL A 407 17.33 24.95 -2.75
N ALA A 408 17.63 26.08 -3.40
CA ALA A 408 16.66 27.07 -3.84
C ALA A 408 15.64 26.51 -4.86
N ASP A 409 16.06 25.60 -5.73
CA ASP A 409 15.20 25.02 -6.78
C ASP A 409 14.38 23.83 -6.25
N ALA A 410 14.88 23.10 -5.26
CA ALA A 410 14.17 21.98 -4.66
C ALA A 410 12.95 22.43 -3.83
N ALA A 411 13.02 23.59 -3.17
CA ALA A 411 11.94 24.11 -2.33
C ALA A 411 10.59 24.29 -3.08
N PRO A 412 10.53 24.99 -4.24
CA PRO A 412 9.28 25.11 -4.99
C PRO A 412 8.77 23.76 -5.52
N LEU A 413 9.66 22.84 -5.93
CA LEU A 413 9.27 21.49 -6.38
C LEU A 413 8.63 20.67 -5.26
N VAL A 414 9.22 20.68 -4.06
CA VAL A 414 8.67 20.03 -2.87
C VAL A 414 7.32 20.64 -2.52
N ALA A 415 7.21 21.97 -2.49
CA ALA A 415 5.95 22.66 -2.20
C ALA A 415 4.85 22.29 -3.21
N GLY A 416 5.14 22.35 -4.52
CA GLY A 416 4.22 21.95 -5.57
C GLY A 416 3.78 20.48 -5.45
N SER A 417 4.71 19.58 -5.10
CA SER A 417 4.43 18.15 -4.93
C SER A 417 3.56 17.86 -3.70
N VAL A 418 3.77 18.58 -2.59
CA VAL A 418 2.94 18.46 -1.38
C VAL A 418 1.52 18.96 -1.65
N VAL A 419 1.38 20.09 -2.35
CA VAL A 419 0.08 20.63 -2.76
C VAL A 419 -0.64 19.66 -3.71
N LEU A 420 0.07 19.09 -4.68
CA LEU A 420 -0.44 18.05 -5.56
C LEU A 420 -0.93 16.82 -4.78
N ALA A 421 -0.13 16.30 -3.84
CA ALA A 421 -0.50 15.16 -3.02
C ALA A 421 -1.76 15.44 -2.16
N LEU A 422 -1.87 16.65 -1.60
CA LEU A 422 -3.07 17.10 -0.88
C LEU A 422 -4.29 17.20 -1.78
N GLY A 423 -4.17 17.81 -2.97
CA GLY A 423 -5.26 17.92 -3.95
C GLY A 423 -5.75 16.56 -4.44
N ALA A 424 -4.81 15.67 -4.79
CA ALA A 424 -5.11 14.29 -5.18
C ALA A 424 -5.75 13.48 -4.03
N ARG A 425 -5.32 13.72 -2.79
CA ARG A 425 -5.95 13.12 -1.62
C ARG A 425 -7.36 13.64 -1.40
N PHE A 426 -7.59 14.95 -1.57
CA PHE A 426 -8.92 15.54 -1.50
C PHE A 426 -9.86 14.92 -2.55
N LEU A 427 -9.40 14.80 -3.80
CA LEU A 427 -10.12 14.11 -4.87
C LEU A 427 -10.52 12.67 -4.49
N ARG A 428 -9.61 11.93 -3.84
CA ARG A 428 -9.88 10.57 -3.35
C ARG A 428 -10.94 10.54 -2.26
N GLU A 429 -10.91 11.48 -1.32
CA GLU A 429 -11.85 11.51 -0.19
C GLU A 429 -13.24 12.02 -0.59
N MET A 430 -13.35 12.83 -1.65
CA MET A 430 -14.64 13.25 -2.21
C MET A 430 -15.33 12.17 -3.05
N LYS A 431 -14.76 10.97 -3.18
CA LYS A 431 -15.42 9.88 -3.90
C LYS A 431 -16.70 9.43 -3.20
N LEU A 432 -17.73 9.25 -4.02
CA LEU A 432 -18.98 8.60 -3.67
C LEU A 432 -18.95 7.12 -4.08
N HIS A 433 -20.13 6.49 -4.13
CA HIS A 433 -20.33 5.15 -4.66
C HIS A 433 -19.77 5.03 -6.08
N LEU A 434 -19.33 3.83 -6.44
CA LEU A 434 -18.84 3.53 -7.78
C LEU A 434 -19.96 3.83 -8.79
N PRO A 435 -19.77 4.76 -9.75
CA PRO A 435 -20.78 5.05 -10.74
C PRO A 435 -21.12 3.80 -11.54
N LEU A 436 -22.41 3.51 -11.73
CA LEU A 436 -22.89 2.35 -12.49
C LEU A 436 -22.33 2.33 -13.92
N GLU A 437 -22.06 3.51 -14.50
CA GLU A 437 -21.44 3.66 -15.82
C GLU A 437 -20.04 3.03 -15.93
N LEU A 438 -19.32 2.87 -14.82
CA LEU A 438 -18.00 2.23 -14.79
C LEU A 438 -18.10 0.70 -14.76
N LEU A 439 -19.27 0.15 -14.43
CA LEU A 439 -19.55 -1.29 -14.46
C LEU A 439 -20.02 -1.76 -15.85
N LEU A 440 -20.35 -0.83 -16.75
CA LEU A 440 -20.72 -1.18 -18.12
C LEU A 440 -19.51 -1.75 -18.86
N PRO A 441 -19.66 -2.91 -19.53
CA PRO A 441 -18.56 -3.54 -20.25
C PRO A 441 -18.06 -2.63 -21.37
N ILE A 442 -16.74 -2.50 -21.49
CA ILE A 442 -16.11 -1.89 -22.67
C ILE A 442 -15.55 -3.02 -23.50
N VAL A 443 -16.34 -3.46 -24.47
CA VAL A 443 -15.94 -4.53 -25.40
C VAL A 443 -14.84 -4.00 -26.31
N THR A 444 -13.63 -4.52 -26.12
CA THR A 444 -12.49 -4.27 -27.02
C THR A 444 -11.98 -5.60 -27.59
N PRO A 445 -11.16 -5.58 -28.65
CA PRO A 445 -10.49 -6.78 -29.14
C PRO A 445 -9.63 -7.50 -28.07
N LEU A 446 -9.20 -6.77 -27.02
CA LEU A 446 -8.43 -7.31 -25.89
C LEU A 446 -9.33 -7.87 -24.76
N GLY A 447 -10.66 -7.82 -24.92
CA GLY A 447 -11.64 -8.20 -23.90
C GLY A 447 -12.35 -7.00 -23.27
N ASP A 448 -12.99 -7.23 -22.12
CA ASP A 448 -13.69 -6.20 -21.36
C ASP A 448 -12.71 -5.34 -20.52
N LEU A 449 -12.59 -4.05 -20.86
CA LEU A 449 -11.74 -3.09 -20.15
C LEU A 449 -12.44 -2.39 -18.97
N SER A 450 -13.67 -2.78 -18.61
CA SER A 450 -14.39 -2.23 -17.45
C SER A 450 -13.56 -2.31 -16.16
N GLY A 451 -12.84 -3.41 -15.96
CA GLY A 451 -11.93 -3.61 -14.84
C GLY A 451 -10.83 -2.53 -14.74
N LEU A 452 -10.26 -2.10 -15.87
CA LEU A 452 -9.26 -1.05 -15.91
C LEU A 452 -9.84 0.30 -15.49
N ARG A 453 -11.08 0.61 -15.89
CA ARG A 453 -11.77 1.83 -15.43
C ARG A 453 -12.02 1.80 -13.93
N ILE A 454 -12.41 0.65 -13.38
CA ILE A 454 -12.61 0.49 -11.93
C ILE A 454 -11.29 0.69 -11.21
N VAL A 455 -10.18 0.13 -11.70
CA VAL A 455 -8.84 0.33 -11.15
C VAL A 455 -8.44 1.81 -11.24
N ALA A 456 -8.56 2.45 -12.39
CA ALA A 456 -8.28 3.87 -12.57
C ALA A 456 -9.13 4.73 -11.63
N TRP A 457 -10.43 4.42 -11.52
CA TRP A 457 -11.32 5.08 -10.57
C TRP A 457 -10.89 4.83 -9.13
N GLN A 458 -10.35 3.67 -8.75
CA GLN A 458 -9.90 3.41 -7.38
C GLN A 458 -8.58 4.11 -7.04
N PHE A 459 -7.67 4.22 -8.01
CA PHE A 459 -6.32 4.72 -7.80
C PHE A 459 -6.08 6.13 -8.38
N ASP A 460 -7.10 6.83 -8.87
CA ASP A 460 -7.00 8.18 -9.45
C ASP A 460 -6.11 9.17 -8.66
N GLY A 461 -6.14 9.15 -7.32
CA GLY A 461 -5.32 10.02 -6.48
C GLY A 461 -3.84 9.66 -6.56
N VAL A 462 -3.50 8.36 -6.52
CA VAL A 462 -2.10 7.92 -6.70
C VAL A 462 -1.64 8.21 -8.13
N VAL A 463 -2.50 7.92 -9.11
CA VAL A 463 -2.24 8.19 -10.53
C VAL A 463 -2.01 9.67 -10.78
N ALA A 464 -2.82 10.56 -10.19
CA ALA A 464 -2.66 12.00 -10.30
C ALA A 464 -1.34 12.49 -9.70
N VAL A 465 -0.89 11.90 -8.58
CA VAL A 465 0.41 12.21 -7.98
C VAL A 465 1.55 11.76 -8.87
N VAL A 466 1.52 10.52 -9.36
CA VAL A 466 2.59 9.95 -10.21
C VAL A 466 2.70 10.71 -11.53
N ILE A 467 1.58 10.87 -12.24
CA ILE A 467 1.55 11.61 -13.52
C ILE A 467 1.91 13.08 -13.28
N GLY A 468 1.35 13.71 -12.23
CA GLY A 468 1.64 15.10 -11.91
C GLY A 468 3.13 15.33 -11.66
N VAL A 469 3.79 14.52 -10.84
CA VAL A 469 5.24 14.60 -10.62
C VAL A 469 6.03 14.34 -11.90
N ALA A 470 5.66 13.34 -12.70
CA ALA A 470 6.31 13.08 -13.98
C ALA A 470 6.19 14.28 -14.93
N THR A 471 5.03 14.94 -14.99
CA THR A 471 4.85 16.16 -15.80
C THR A 471 5.60 17.36 -15.23
N MET A 472 5.68 17.50 -13.90
CA MET A 472 6.49 18.54 -13.25
C MET A 472 7.97 18.39 -13.60
N ASN A 473 8.48 17.15 -13.64
CA ASN A 473 9.86 16.85 -14.05
C ASN A 473 10.14 17.19 -15.52
N ALA A 474 9.12 17.23 -16.38
CA ALA A 474 9.28 17.63 -17.78
C ALA A 474 9.29 19.16 -17.98
N VAL A 475 9.03 19.95 -16.94
CA VAL A 475 9.04 21.42 -17.01
C VAL A 475 10.43 21.95 -16.65
N PRO A 476 11.11 22.71 -17.55
CA PRO A 476 12.50 23.13 -17.34
C PRO A 476 12.73 24.07 -16.15
N SER A 477 11.69 24.79 -15.69
CA SER A 477 11.80 25.74 -14.58
C SER A 477 11.14 25.20 -13.32
N ALA A 478 11.83 25.25 -12.17
CA ALA A 478 11.29 24.78 -10.89
C ALA A 478 10.01 25.51 -10.45
N LEU A 479 9.92 26.82 -10.70
CA LEU A 479 8.71 27.60 -10.44
C LEU A 479 7.55 27.21 -11.36
N GLY A 480 7.83 26.99 -12.66
CA GLY A 480 6.82 26.52 -13.61
C GLY A 480 6.32 25.11 -13.27
N ALA A 481 7.22 24.21 -12.86
CA ALA A 481 6.87 22.89 -12.38
C ALA A 481 6.00 22.97 -11.12
N ALA A 482 6.36 23.81 -10.15
CA ALA A 482 5.56 24.05 -8.95
C ALA A 482 4.17 24.60 -9.28
N ALA A 483 4.09 25.58 -10.19
CA ALA A 483 2.83 26.14 -10.67
C ALA A 483 1.97 25.08 -11.37
N LEU A 484 2.57 24.20 -12.18
CA LEU A 484 1.88 23.06 -12.77
C LEU A 484 1.32 22.11 -11.70
N GLY A 485 2.12 21.75 -10.70
CA GLY A 485 1.67 20.94 -9.56
C GLY A 485 0.48 21.55 -8.82
N ILE A 486 0.50 22.86 -8.59
CA ILE A 486 -0.62 23.62 -8.02
C ILE A 486 -1.85 23.59 -8.94
N GLY A 487 -1.67 23.78 -10.25
CA GLY A 487 -2.75 23.71 -11.23
C GLY A 487 -3.42 22.33 -11.28
N VAL A 488 -2.64 21.26 -11.28
CA VAL A 488 -3.14 19.87 -11.20
C VAL A 488 -3.85 19.63 -9.86
N ALA A 489 -3.32 20.15 -8.75
CA ALA A 489 -3.98 20.07 -7.45
C ALA A 489 -5.34 20.79 -7.44
N ALA A 490 -5.42 21.98 -8.03
CA ALA A 490 -6.66 22.74 -8.18
C ALA A 490 -7.68 21.98 -9.04
N CYS A 491 -7.23 21.35 -10.13
CA CYS A 491 -8.05 20.45 -10.95
C CYS A 491 -8.56 19.25 -10.14
N CYS A 492 -7.72 18.63 -9.30
CA CYS A 492 -8.13 17.54 -8.41
C CYS A 492 -9.19 18.00 -7.39
N VAL A 493 -9.01 19.17 -6.77
CA VAL A 493 -10.00 19.75 -5.85
C VAL A 493 -11.31 20.02 -6.57
N TRP A 494 -11.24 20.64 -7.75
CA TRP A 494 -12.38 20.92 -8.61
C TRP A 494 -13.17 19.65 -8.97
N MET A 495 -12.48 18.63 -9.47
CA MET A 495 -13.07 17.34 -9.81
C MET A 495 -13.66 16.63 -8.58
N GLY A 496 -13.01 16.76 -7.42
CA GLY A 496 -13.53 16.27 -6.14
C GLY A 496 -14.86 16.93 -5.77
N LEU A 497 -14.95 18.25 -5.85
CA LEU A 497 -16.20 18.98 -5.59
C LEU A 497 -17.30 18.65 -6.60
N ARG A 498 -16.96 18.43 -7.88
CA ARG A 498 -17.94 17.98 -8.87
C ARG A 498 -18.55 16.62 -8.52
N ARG A 499 -17.80 15.72 -7.89
CA ARG A 499 -18.31 14.39 -7.47
C ARG A 499 -19.42 14.50 -6.44
N THR A 500 -19.46 15.54 -5.63
CA THR A 500 -20.50 15.71 -4.60
C THR A 500 -21.77 16.37 -5.14
N GLY A 501 -21.91 16.53 -6.48
CA GLY A 501 -23.06 17.20 -7.09
C GLY A 501 -23.06 18.72 -6.93
N TRP A 502 -21.99 19.29 -6.35
CA TRP A 502 -21.79 20.73 -6.17
C TRP A 502 -21.38 21.41 -7.50
N ALA A 503 -22.30 21.47 -8.44
CA ALA A 503 -22.09 22.21 -9.70
C ALA A 503 -22.21 23.74 -9.48
N HIS A 504 -21.25 24.48 -10.07
CA HIS A 504 -20.98 25.93 -10.07
C HIS A 504 -22.07 26.95 -9.67
N ARG A 505 -23.37 26.72 -9.98
CA ARG A 505 -24.44 27.70 -9.72
C ARG A 505 -24.71 27.90 -8.23
N GLY A 506 -24.56 26.87 -7.41
CA GLY A 506 -24.71 26.98 -5.95
C GLY A 506 -23.61 27.81 -5.30
N LEU A 507 -22.38 27.74 -5.82
CA LEU A 507 -21.20 28.34 -5.20
C LEU A 507 -21.19 29.88 -5.34
N LEU A 508 -21.46 30.38 -6.54
CA LEU A 508 -21.51 31.83 -6.81
C LEU A 508 -22.74 32.50 -6.19
N SER A 509 -23.91 31.87 -6.28
CA SER A 509 -25.14 32.41 -5.70
C SER A 509 -25.11 32.48 -4.17
N ARG A 510 -24.33 31.60 -3.51
CA ARG A 510 -24.24 31.50 -2.05
C ARG A 510 -23.11 32.34 -1.45
N LEU A 511 -21.96 32.47 -2.13
CA LEU A 511 -20.92 33.41 -1.70
C LEU A 511 -21.42 34.86 -1.77
N GLY A 512 -22.18 35.22 -2.81
CA GLY A 512 -22.76 36.57 -2.94
C GLY A 512 -23.81 36.92 -1.88
N ARG A 513 -24.50 35.95 -1.25
CA ARG A 513 -25.46 36.21 -0.16
C ARG A 513 -24.81 36.51 1.19
N GLY A 514 -23.60 36.02 1.42
CA GLY A 514 -22.89 36.19 2.69
C GLY A 514 -22.43 37.63 2.94
N GLU A 515 -22.12 38.38 1.88
CA GLU A 515 -21.68 39.77 1.98
C GLU A 515 -22.86 40.74 2.15
N ASN A 516 -23.97 40.54 1.42
CA ASN A 516 -25.13 41.44 1.51
C ASN A 516 -25.93 41.32 2.82
N GLY A 517 -25.87 40.18 3.51
CA GLY A 517 -26.60 39.96 4.77
C GLY A 517 -26.01 40.67 6.00
N ARG A 518 -24.78 41.20 5.92
CA ARG A 518 -24.16 41.98 7.00
C ARG A 518 -24.49 43.48 6.94
N ALA A 519 -24.83 44.01 5.76
CA ALA A 519 -25.10 45.43 5.59
C ALA A 519 -26.45 45.88 6.17
N THR A 520 -27.44 44.99 6.33
CA THR A 520 -28.80 45.35 6.74
C THR A 520 -29.11 45.19 8.23
N ARG A 521 -28.15 44.78 9.07
CA ARG A 521 -28.34 44.68 10.54
C ARG A 521 -27.80 45.88 11.34
N GLY A 522 -27.43 46.97 10.67
CA GLY A 522 -26.85 48.17 11.29
C GLY A 522 -27.78 49.38 11.44
N SER A 523 -29.10 49.26 11.28
CA SER A 523 -30.02 50.42 11.25
C SER A 523 -31.33 50.19 12.00
N SER A 524 -31.25 49.80 13.27
CA SER A 524 -32.33 50.04 14.23
C SER A 524 -31.75 50.09 15.64
N ARG A 525 -31.23 51.27 15.99
CA ARG A 525 -31.13 51.77 17.36
C ARG A 525 -31.69 53.17 17.38
#